data_AF-A0A9W8GDH6-F1
#
_entry.id   AF-A0A9W8GDH6-F1
#
_cell.length_a   1.000
_cell.length_b   1.000
_cell.length_c   1.000
_cell.angle_alpha   90.00
_cell.angle_beta   90.00
_cell.angle_gamma   90.00
#
_symmetry.space_group_name_H-M   'P 1'
#
loop_
_entity.id
_entity.type
_entity.pdbx_description
1 polymer ?
#
loop_
_entity_poly.entity_id
_entity_poly.type
_entity_poly.pdbx_seq_one_letter_code
_entity_poly.pdbx_strand_id
1 'polypeptide(L)'
;MFGLSFLQQFSARAIVTAQWGATARRFMSITSGPSGSNTRDGSKSPAANVTKEPTKVSLTESRLNFANKLTNSIANMGTKAIGRSVPVTAGGASKAYARLNRIITDNNVRRELNLRRRYEKPKYKRQRLRYESHARRFKKEVQKKVQLIMKMKDWGI
;
A
#
# COMPACT_ATOMS: atom_id res chain seq x y z
N MET A 1 -60.35 4.18 -10.13
CA MET A 1 -60.32 4.28 -8.66
C MET A 1 -59.47 3.13 -8.11
N PHE A 2 -58.86 3.32 -6.93
CA PHE A 2 -57.72 2.58 -6.33
C PHE A 2 -56.36 3.04 -6.91
N GLY A 3 -55.48 3.76 -6.22
CA GLY A 3 -55.41 4.19 -4.82
C GLY A 3 -53.93 4.29 -4.44
N LEU A 4 -53.39 5.51 -4.34
CA LEU A 4 -52.05 5.80 -3.82
C LEU A 4 -51.98 5.40 -2.34
N SER A 5 -50.87 4.82 -1.88
CA SER A 5 -50.39 4.94 -0.49
C SER A 5 -48.92 4.54 -0.39
N PHE A 6 -48.09 5.55 -0.50
CA PHE A 6 -46.73 5.68 0.00
C PHE A 6 -46.79 5.84 1.53
N LEU A 7 -46.08 5.01 2.31
CA LEU A 7 -45.55 5.29 3.66
C LEU A 7 -44.72 4.05 4.10
N GLN A 8 -43.40 4.15 4.17
CA GLN A 8 -42.63 4.58 5.35
C GLN A 8 -42.70 3.58 6.51
N GLN A 9 -41.63 2.81 6.69
CA GLN A 9 -41.14 2.42 8.03
C GLN A 9 -39.67 1.97 7.94
N PHE A 10 -38.78 2.93 8.22
CA PHE A 10 -37.48 2.66 8.81
C PHE A 10 -37.71 2.46 10.32
N SER A 11 -37.25 1.34 10.88
CA SER A 11 -37.12 1.17 12.34
C SER A 11 -35.74 0.62 12.70
N ALA A 12 -34.84 1.57 12.99
CA ALA A 12 -34.03 1.69 14.20
C ALA A 12 -33.55 0.44 14.99
N ARG A 13 -32.23 0.47 15.24
CA ARG A 13 -31.45 0.05 16.44
C ARG A 13 -31.07 -1.42 16.65
N ALA A 14 -29.76 -1.68 16.52
CA ALA A 14 -28.93 -2.11 17.65
C ALA A 14 -27.44 -1.81 17.35
N ILE A 15 -26.89 -0.79 17.99
CA ILE A 15 -25.44 -0.55 18.04
C ILE A 15 -24.93 -1.32 19.26
N VAL A 16 -24.26 -2.44 19.02
CA VAL A 16 -23.49 -3.14 20.06
C VAL A 16 -22.11 -2.50 20.09
N THR A 17 -21.86 -1.64 21.07
CA THR A 17 -20.53 -1.12 21.39
C THR A 17 -19.75 -2.19 22.15
N ALA A 18 -18.96 -2.99 21.42
CA ALA A 18 -17.99 -3.89 22.04
C ALA A 18 -16.72 -3.11 22.40
N GLN A 19 -16.51 -2.99 23.70
CA GLN A 19 -15.35 -2.45 24.38
C GLN A 19 -14.12 -3.31 24.11
N TRP A 20 -13.12 -2.75 23.42
CA TRP A 20 -11.82 -3.41 23.24
C TRP A 20 -10.93 -3.08 24.44
N GLY A 21 -10.68 -4.10 25.26
CA GLY A 21 -9.71 -4.07 26.34
C GLY A 21 -8.29 -3.86 25.81
N ALA A 22 -7.56 -2.96 26.45
CA ALA A 22 -6.15 -2.71 26.24
C ALA A 22 -5.34 -3.95 26.67
N THR A 23 -4.73 -4.65 25.71
CA THR A 23 -3.74 -5.69 26.00
C THR A 23 -2.35 -5.07 26.06
N ALA A 24 -1.74 -5.20 27.24
CA ALA A 24 -0.43 -4.72 27.59
C ALA A 24 0.66 -5.29 26.66
N ARG A 25 1.55 -4.41 26.19
CA ARG A 25 2.80 -4.80 25.52
C ARG A 25 3.79 -5.29 26.58
N ARG A 26 3.94 -6.61 26.71
CA ARG A 26 5.11 -7.23 27.36
C ARG A 26 6.29 -7.16 26.39
N PHE A 27 7.28 -6.33 26.71
CA PHE A 27 8.61 -6.38 26.09
C PHE A 27 9.34 -7.64 26.55
N MET A 28 9.72 -8.52 25.62
CA MET A 28 10.66 -9.62 25.86
C MET A 28 12.08 -9.10 25.63
N SER A 29 12.92 -9.20 26.66
CA SER A 29 14.36 -8.98 26.59
C SER A 29 15.03 -10.12 25.80
N ILE A 30 15.71 -9.78 24.71
CA ILE A 30 16.57 -10.71 23.98
C ILE A 30 17.89 -10.83 24.73
N THR A 31 18.18 -12.06 25.15
CA THR A 31 19.47 -12.49 25.70
C THR A 31 20.48 -12.58 24.56
N SER A 32 21.62 -11.91 24.68
CA SER A 32 22.76 -12.04 23.76
C SER A 32 23.56 -13.31 24.06
N GLY A 33 23.80 -14.14 23.05
CA GLY A 33 24.81 -15.21 23.09
C GLY A 33 26.22 -14.66 22.79
N PRO A 34 27.30 -15.35 23.22
CA PRO A 34 28.66 -14.84 23.11
C PRO A 34 29.25 -15.17 21.73
N SER A 35 29.93 -14.21 21.12
CA SER A 35 30.64 -14.39 19.86
C SER A 35 31.99 -13.66 19.93
N GLY A 36 33.06 -14.45 19.85
CA GLY A 36 34.34 -14.06 19.24
C GLY A 36 35.27 -13.15 20.03
N SER A 37 36.25 -13.74 20.69
CA SER A 37 37.48 -13.06 21.15
C SER A 37 38.29 -12.57 19.94
N ASN A 38 38.45 -11.25 19.81
CA ASN A 38 39.38 -10.67 18.83
C ASN A 38 40.67 -10.27 19.53
N THR A 39 41.76 -10.90 19.10
CA THR A 39 43.13 -10.68 19.57
C THR A 39 43.58 -9.26 19.25
N ARG A 40 44.25 -8.66 20.24
CA ARG A 40 44.97 -7.39 20.11
C ARG A 40 46.13 -7.60 19.16
N ASP A 41 46.18 -6.80 18.09
CA ASP A 41 47.44 -6.47 17.44
C ASP A 41 47.44 -5.00 17.06
N GLY A 42 48.40 -4.30 17.64
CA GLY A 42 48.61 -2.88 17.46
C GLY A 42 49.37 -2.60 16.18
N SER A 43 48.84 -1.66 15.38
CA SER A 43 49.63 -0.93 14.39
C SER A 43 49.28 0.55 14.46
N LYS A 44 50.15 1.25 15.20
CA LYS A 44 50.63 2.63 15.03
C LYS A 44 49.87 3.50 14.01
N SER A 45 49.01 4.39 14.52
CA SER A 45 48.52 5.55 13.76
C SER A 45 49.63 6.60 13.63
N PRO A 46 49.88 7.18 12.44
CA PRO A 46 50.42 8.52 12.36
C PRO A 46 49.25 9.50 12.49
N ALA A 47 49.31 10.33 13.54
CA ALA A 47 48.41 11.44 13.74
C ALA A 47 48.56 12.45 12.59
N ALA A 48 47.53 12.57 11.77
CA ALA A 48 47.26 13.76 10.97
C ALA A 48 45.88 14.26 11.37
N ASN A 49 45.90 15.26 12.25
CA ASN A 49 44.74 16.06 12.62
C ASN A 49 44.11 16.66 11.36
N VAL A 50 42.96 16.13 10.96
CA VAL A 50 41.88 17.01 10.53
C VAL A 50 40.85 16.90 11.64
N THR A 51 40.91 17.83 12.59
CA THR A 51 39.74 18.26 13.34
C THR A 51 38.69 18.69 12.31
N LYS A 52 37.96 17.72 11.76
CA LYS A 52 36.65 18.00 11.21
C LYS A 52 35.83 18.26 12.46
N GLU A 53 35.78 19.53 12.85
CA GLU A 53 34.60 20.14 13.45
C GLU A 53 33.36 19.33 13.03
N PRO A 54 32.38 19.04 13.90
CA PRO A 54 31.10 18.54 13.42
C PRO A 54 30.49 19.63 12.55
N THR A 55 30.95 19.72 11.30
CA THR A 55 30.51 20.64 10.27
C THR A 55 29.04 20.37 10.20
N LYS A 56 28.25 21.33 10.69
CA LYS A 56 26.79 21.27 10.78
C LYS A 56 26.33 20.71 9.45
N VAL A 57 26.03 19.41 9.42
CA VAL A 57 25.81 18.72 8.15
C VAL A 57 24.64 19.43 7.54
N SER A 58 24.87 20.07 6.39
CA SER A 58 23.85 20.95 5.83
C SER A 58 22.58 20.13 5.70
N LEU A 59 21.43 20.70 6.07
CA LEU A 59 20.15 19.99 6.06
C LEU A 59 19.89 19.35 4.68
N THR A 60 20.45 19.96 3.64
CA THR A 60 20.55 19.50 2.25
C THR A 60 21.41 18.25 2.10
N GLU A 61 22.64 18.21 2.60
CA GLU A 61 23.51 17.01 2.55
C GLU A 61 22.90 15.84 3.32
N SER A 62 22.34 16.08 4.50
CA SER A 62 21.64 15.05 5.28
C SER A 62 20.46 14.45 4.51
N ARG A 63 19.71 15.30 3.80
CA ARG A 63 18.59 14.88 2.94
C ARG A 63 19.05 14.06 1.74
N LEU A 64 20.13 14.47 1.09
CA LEU A 64 20.71 13.74 -0.05
C LEU A 64 21.27 12.38 0.38
N ASN A 65 21.98 12.33 1.51
CA ASN A 65 22.49 11.09 2.08
C ASN A 65 21.36 10.12 2.48
N PHE A 66 20.28 10.63 3.06
CA PHE A 66 19.09 9.84 3.36
C PHE A 66 18.40 9.31 2.08
N ALA A 67 18.25 10.17 1.05
CA ALA A 67 17.68 9.77 -0.23
C ALA A 67 18.50 8.66 -0.90
N ASN A 68 19.84 8.79 -0.93
CA ASN A 68 20.75 7.80 -1.50
C ASN A 68 20.74 6.46 -0.72
N LYS A 69 20.58 6.50 0.60
CA LYS A 69 20.42 5.29 1.43
C LYS A 69 19.09 4.57 1.12
N LEU A 70 18.01 5.32 0.91
CA LEU A 70 16.72 4.76 0.54
C LEU A 70 16.74 4.14 -0.86
N THR A 71 17.35 4.80 -1.86
CA THR A 71 17.44 4.25 -3.20
C THR A 71 18.21 2.93 -3.22
N ASN A 72 19.31 2.84 -2.48
CA ASN A 72 20.11 1.62 -2.37
C ASN A 72 19.37 0.52 -1.60
N SER A 73 18.61 0.87 -0.56
CA SER A 73 17.74 -0.07 0.15
C SER A 73 16.59 -0.58 -0.72
N ILE A 74 16.00 0.28 -1.56
CA ILE A 74 14.91 -0.09 -2.49
C ILE A 74 15.45 -1.00 -3.60
N ALA A 75 16.65 -0.74 -4.10
CA ALA A 75 17.31 -1.60 -5.08
C ALA A 75 17.61 -3.01 -4.51
N ASN A 76 17.96 -3.09 -3.22
CA ASN A 76 18.23 -4.34 -2.52
C ASN A 76 16.97 -5.08 -2.04
N MET A 77 15.84 -4.40 -1.87
CA MET A 77 14.54 -5.05 -1.71
C MET A 77 14.09 -5.51 -3.10
N GLY A 78 14.33 -6.79 -3.43
CA GLY A 78 14.14 -7.34 -4.78
C GLY A 78 12.85 -6.91 -5.53
N THR A 79 12.82 -7.17 -6.84
CA THR A 79 11.88 -6.62 -7.86
C THR A 79 10.43 -6.29 -7.44
N LYS A 80 9.83 -7.02 -6.49
CA LYS A 80 8.49 -6.76 -5.94
C LYS A 80 8.34 -5.47 -5.11
N ALA A 81 9.40 -4.99 -4.45
CA ALA A 81 9.33 -3.78 -3.64
C ALA A 81 9.54 -2.52 -4.48
N ILE A 82 10.40 -2.61 -5.50
CA ILE A 82 10.69 -1.52 -6.45
C ILE A 82 9.41 -0.99 -7.09
N GLY A 83 8.54 -1.87 -7.61
CA GLY A 83 7.26 -1.49 -8.23
C GLY A 83 6.15 -1.02 -7.28
N ARG A 84 6.35 -1.07 -5.96
CA ARG A 84 5.38 -0.64 -4.93
C ARG A 84 5.94 0.45 -4.01
N SER A 85 7.06 1.06 -4.41
CA SER A 85 7.66 2.21 -3.72
C SER A 85 7.34 3.49 -4.47
N VAL A 86 7.07 4.59 -3.75
CA VAL A 86 6.79 5.90 -4.35
C VAL A 86 7.63 6.94 -3.60
N PRO A 87 8.52 7.69 -4.29
CA PRO A 87 9.27 8.75 -3.65
C PRO A 87 8.34 9.91 -3.26
N VAL A 88 8.58 10.50 -2.10
CA VAL A 88 7.86 11.70 -1.65
C VAL A 88 8.52 12.92 -2.30
N THR A 89 7.80 13.57 -3.21
CA THR A 89 8.25 14.80 -3.89
C THR A 89 7.71 16.05 -3.18
N ALA A 90 8.03 17.23 -3.71
CA ALA A 90 7.65 18.54 -3.16
C ALA A 90 6.13 18.76 -2.96
N GLY A 91 5.26 17.84 -3.39
CA GLY A 91 3.82 17.85 -3.14
C GLY A 91 3.38 17.21 -1.82
N GLY A 92 4.32 16.84 -0.94
CA GLY A 92 4.05 16.31 0.39
C GLY A 92 3.70 14.82 0.45
N ALA A 93 3.78 14.25 1.65
CA ALA A 93 3.57 12.81 1.88
C ALA A 93 2.17 12.33 1.47
N SER A 94 1.13 13.15 1.68
CA SER A 94 -0.26 12.80 1.35
C SER A 94 -0.46 12.47 -0.13
N LYS A 95 0.16 13.24 -1.03
CA LYS A 95 0.10 13.00 -2.48
C LYS A 95 0.84 11.73 -2.88
N ALA A 96 1.97 11.45 -2.23
CA ALA A 96 2.71 10.21 -2.43
C ALA A 96 1.89 8.98 -1.97
N TYR A 97 1.20 9.07 -0.83
CA TYR A 97 0.29 8.02 -0.35
C TYR A 97 -0.91 7.80 -1.27
N ALA A 98 -1.52 8.85 -1.79
CA ALA A 98 -2.62 8.72 -2.76
C ALA A 98 -2.14 8.01 -4.04
N ARG A 99 -0.96 8.39 -4.55
CA ARG A 99 -0.34 7.71 -5.70
C ARG A 99 -0.04 6.25 -5.41
N LEU A 100 0.53 5.94 -4.24
CA LEU A 100 0.80 4.58 -3.81
C LEU A 100 -0.48 3.74 -3.71
N ASN A 101 -1.55 4.32 -3.13
CA ASN A 101 -2.85 3.67 -3.03
C ASN A 101 -3.44 3.33 -4.41
N ARG A 102 -3.29 4.22 -5.40
CA ARG A 102 -3.68 3.95 -6.79
C ARG A 102 -2.88 2.79 -7.38
N ILE A 103 -1.55 2.81 -7.26
CA ILE A 103 -0.66 1.73 -7.76
C ILE A 103 -1.06 0.37 -7.15
N ILE A 104 -1.34 0.33 -5.85
CA ILE A 104 -1.78 -0.90 -5.16
C ILE A 104 -3.13 -1.41 -5.70
N THR A 105 -4.03 -0.49 -6.05
CA THR A 105 -5.37 -0.79 -6.57
C THR A 105 -5.32 -1.25 -8.02
N ASP A 106 -4.58 -0.56 -8.88
CA ASP A 106 -4.42 -0.89 -10.30
C ASP A 106 -3.78 -2.28 -10.47
N ASN A 107 -2.81 -2.62 -9.61
CA ASN A 107 -2.19 -3.95 -9.58
C ASN A 107 -3.01 -5.02 -8.84
N ASN A 108 -4.23 -4.71 -8.37
CA ASN A 108 -5.13 -5.62 -7.66
C ASN A 108 -4.53 -6.33 -6.42
N VAL A 109 -3.51 -5.75 -5.78
CA VAL A 109 -2.75 -6.39 -4.69
C VAL A 109 -3.64 -6.75 -3.51
N ARG A 110 -4.53 -5.84 -3.10
CA ARG A 110 -5.46 -6.07 -1.98
C ARG A 110 -6.42 -7.23 -2.24
N ARG A 111 -6.94 -7.31 -3.47
CA ARG A 111 -7.84 -8.39 -3.89
C ARG A 111 -7.09 -9.73 -3.88
N GLU A 112 -5.89 -9.76 -4.43
CA GLU A 112 -5.05 -10.97 -4.44
C GLU A 112 -4.76 -11.45 -3.02
N LEU A 113 -4.33 -10.55 -2.12
CA LEU A 113 -4.08 -10.89 -0.72
C LEU A 113 -5.32 -11.47 -0.06
N ASN A 114 -6.50 -10.87 -0.26
CA ASN A 114 -7.76 -11.39 0.28
C ASN A 114 -8.12 -12.77 -0.28
N LEU A 115 -7.95 -13.00 -1.58
CA LEU A 115 -8.19 -14.30 -2.21
C LEU A 115 -7.19 -15.38 -1.73
N ARG A 116 -5.97 -14.98 -1.38
CA ARG A 116 -4.91 -15.89 -0.90
C ARG A 116 -5.00 -16.24 0.58
N ARG A 117 -5.82 -15.53 1.38
CA ARG A 117 -5.97 -15.80 2.83
C ARG A 117 -6.45 -17.22 3.13
N ARG A 118 -7.25 -17.81 2.24
CA ARG A 118 -7.75 -19.19 2.36
C ARG A 118 -7.61 -19.92 1.04
N TYR A 119 -7.50 -21.24 1.10
CA TYR A 119 -7.46 -22.06 -0.09
C TYR A 119 -8.81 -22.02 -0.83
N GLU A 120 -8.77 -21.69 -2.13
CA GLU A 120 -9.90 -21.77 -3.05
C GLU A 120 -9.71 -23.01 -3.94
N LYS A 121 -10.64 -23.98 -3.87
CA LYS A 121 -10.60 -25.17 -4.72
C LYS A 121 -10.60 -24.77 -6.21
N PRO A 122 -9.88 -25.48 -7.10
CA PRO A 122 -9.75 -25.11 -8.52
C PRO A 122 -11.08 -24.92 -9.26
N LYS A 123 -12.10 -25.74 -8.94
CA LYS A 123 -13.45 -25.60 -9.52
C LYS A 123 -14.07 -24.23 -9.21
N TYR A 124 -14.05 -23.81 -7.94
CA TYR A 124 -14.61 -22.53 -7.52
C TYR A 124 -13.82 -21.35 -8.10
N LYS A 125 -12.49 -21.47 -8.17
CA LYS A 125 -11.63 -20.48 -8.84
C LYS A 125 -12.01 -20.28 -10.30
N ARG A 126 -12.20 -21.37 -11.07
CA ARG A 126 -12.63 -21.31 -12.48
C ARG A 126 -14.01 -20.67 -12.62
N GLN A 127 -14.96 -21.06 -11.78
CA GLN A 127 -16.31 -20.52 -11.78
C GLN A 127 -16.31 -19.02 -11.48
N ARG A 128 -15.56 -18.58 -10.46
CA ARG A 128 -15.38 -17.17 -10.12
C ARG A 128 -14.81 -16.37 -11.29
N LEU A 129 -13.71 -16.83 -11.90
CA LEU A 129 -13.09 -16.15 -13.06
C LEU A 129 -14.04 -16.05 -14.25
N ARG A 130 -14.86 -17.08 -14.49
CA ARG A 130 -15.90 -17.05 -15.54
C ARG A 130 -16.93 -15.95 -15.27
N TYR A 131 -17.48 -15.87 -14.05
CA TYR A 131 -18.46 -14.84 -13.71
C TYR A 131 -17.86 -13.42 -13.74
N GLU A 132 -16.66 -13.25 -13.19
CA GLU A 132 -15.96 -11.96 -13.20
C GLU A 132 -15.68 -11.47 -14.63
N SER A 133 -15.18 -12.37 -15.50
CA SER A 133 -14.91 -12.03 -16.89
C SER A 133 -16.18 -11.74 -17.69
N HIS A 134 -17.26 -12.47 -17.45
CA HIS A 134 -18.58 -12.21 -18.04
C HIS A 134 -19.11 -10.84 -17.61
N ALA A 135 -19.15 -10.55 -16.32
CA ALA A 135 -19.59 -9.25 -15.80
C ALA A 135 -18.76 -8.09 -16.35
N ARG A 136 -17.43 -8.27 -16.48
CA ARG A 136 -16.54 -7.27 -17.10
C ARG A 136 -16.89 -7.02 -18.57
N ARG A 137 -17.12 -8.08 -19.35
CA ARG A 137 -17.50 -7.98 -20.77
C ARG A 137 -18.86 -7.29 -20.90
N PHE A 138 -19.84 -7.74 -20.13
CA PHE A 138 -21.19 -7.17 -20.12
C PHE A 138 -21.16 -5.67 -19.80
N LYS A 139 -20.46 -5.26 -18.73
CA LYS A 139 -20.32 -3.84 -18.37
C LYS A 139 -19.70 -3.01 -19.50
N LYS A 140 -18.66 -3.53 -20.16
CA LYS A 140 -18.01 -2.84 -21.29
C LYS A 140 -18.95 -2.68 -22.48
N GLU A 141 -19.67 -3.73 -22.85
CA GLU A 141 -20.61 -3.67 -23.97
C GLU A 141 -21.80 -2.76 -23.69
N VAL A 142 -22.37 -2.81 -22.49
CA VAL A 142 -23.41 -1.85 -22.07
C VAL A 142 -22.90 -0.42 -22.12
N GLN A 143 -21.69 -0.16 -21.60
CA GLN A 143 -21.09 1.16 -21.64
C GLN A 143 -20.92 1.68 -23.07
N LYS A 144 -20.43 0.84 -24.00
CA LYS A 144 -20.29 1.22 -25.42
C LYS A 144 -21.64 1.57 -26.05
N LYS A 145 -22.67 0.76 -25.80
CA LYS A 145 -24.02 0.98 -26.33
C LYS A 145 -24.62 2.28 -25.79
N VAL A 146 -24.51 2.53 -24.49
CA VAL A 146 -24.98 3.78 -23.88
C VAL A 146 -24.21 4.99 -24.43
N GLN A 147 -22.89 4.88 -24.58
CA GLN A 147 -22.08 5.94 -25.18
C GLN A 147 -22.49 6.24 -26.63
N LEU A 148 -22.85 5.22 -27.41
CA LEU A 148 -23.37 5.40 -28.77
C LEU A 148 -24.71 6.14 -28.74
N ILE A 149 -25.65 5.71 -27.91
CA ILE A 149 -26.98 6.36 -27.78
C ILE A 149 -26.82 7.83 -27.37
N MET A 150 -25.92 8.14 -26.43
CA MET A 150 -25.66 9.52 -26.01
C MET A 150 -25.12 10.37 -27.18
N LYS A 151 -24.23 9.81 -28.00
CA LYS A 151 -23.75 10.51 -29.21
C LYS A 151 -24.85 10.72 -30.25
N MET A 152 -25.72 9.74 -30.46
CA MET A 152 -26.85 9.86 -31.40
C MET A 152 -27.82 10.95 -30.93
N LYS A 153 -28.12 10.97 -29.63
CA LYS A 153 -28.89 12.04 -29.00
C LYS A 153 -28.26 13.41 -29.24
N ASP A 154 -26.94 13.54 -29.06
CA ASP A 154 -26.22 14.80 -29.30
C ASP A 154 -26.26 15.22 -30.78
N TRP A 155 -26.36 14.26 -31.71
CA TRP A 155 -26.57 14.50 -33.14
C TRP A 155 -28.03 14.84 -33.51
N GLY A 156 -28.97 14.76 -32.57
CA GLY A 156 -30.39 15.06 -32.80
C GLY A 156 -31.18 13.92 -33.47
N ILE A 157 -30.69 12.68 -33.38
CA ILE A 157 -31.36 11.44 -33.83
C ILE A 157 -31.77 10.63 -32.58
#